data_AF-A0A2A3ETP0-F1
#
_entry.id   AF-A0A2A3ETP0-F1
#
_cell.length_a   1.000
_cell.length_b   1.000
_cell.length_c   1.000
_cell.angle_alpha   90.00
_cell.angle_beta   90.00
_cell.angle_gamma   90.00
#
_symmetry.space_group_name_H-M   'P 1'
#
loop_
_entity.id
_entity.type
_entity.pdbx_description
1 polymer ?
#
loop_
_entity_poly.entity_id
_entity_poly.type
_entity_poly.pdbx_seq_one_letter_code
_entity_poly.pdbx_strand_id
1 'polypeptide(L)'
;MKLRSVSLAVFAAVPAVALLTAGTAAAAPGDVALTATVSGSTVTTTITNSTGADVFCMIYGTKPGTNPEVDPITFSAGLGDWLEGGALDPVKIPAGGGPLAYPDIPVGEYQVDWACANNYSGEPGHEEWGTPGAISASATTQPVLVTVSAVPAPAPAPGSGSASIFGS
;
A
#
# COMPACT_ATOMS: atom_id res chain seq x y z
N MET A 1 9.68 41.07 -78.58
CA MET A 1 10.89 41.13 -77.74
C MET A 1 10.43 41.31 -76.29
N LYS A 2 10.67 40.33 -75.39
CA LYS A 2 10.57 40.38 -73.90
C LYS A 2 9.17 40.66 -73.30
N LEU A 3 8.73 40.15 -72.14
CA LEU A 3 9.36 39.43 -71.02
C LEU A 3 8.28 38.58 -70.30
N ARG A 4 8.69 37.47 -69.67
CA ARG A 4 7.87 36.60 -68.80
C ARG A 4 7.56 37.29 -67.47
N SER A 5 6.40 37.00 -66.86
CA SER A 5 6.25 36.94 -65.39
C SER A 5 5.08 36.01 -65.01
N VAL A 6 5.43 34.96 -64.26
CA VAL A 6 4.55 34.05 -63.52
C VAL A 6 4.33 34.69 -62.14
N SER A 7 3.13 34.60 -61.56
CA SER A 7 2.91 34.93 -60.14
C SER A 7 2.12 33.83 -59.46
N LEU A 8 2.73 33.31 -58.40
CA LEU A 8 2.31 32.18 -57.58
C LEU A 8 1.10 32.51 -56.71
N ALA A 9 0.23 31.53 -56.51
CA ALA A 9 -0.77 31.51 -55.45
C ALA A 9 -0.10 31.25 -54.09
N VAL A 10 -0.52 31.95 -53.03
CA VAL A 10 -0.22 31.59 -51.64
C VAL A 10 -1.54 31.43 -50.91
N PHE A 11 -1.83 30.19 -50.54
CA PHE A 11 -2.91 29.81 -49.63
C PHE A 11 -2.56 30.25 -48.21
N ALA A 12 -3.45 30.99 -47.56
CA ALA A 12 -3.35 31.25 -46.13
C ALA A 12 -3.72 29.98 -45.36
N ALA A 13 -2.74 29.34 -44.72
CA ALA A 13 -2.95 28.19 -43.85
C ALA A 13 -3.44 28.68 -42.47
N VAL A 14 -4.64 28.28 -42.08
CA VAL A 14 -5.17 28.46 -40.71
C VAL A 14 -4.44 27.46 -39.81
N PRO A 15 -3.80 27.88 -38.69
CA PRO A 15 -3.21 26.92 -37.78
C PRO A 15 -4.35 26.19 -37.07
N ALA A 16 -4.49 24.90 -37.36
CA ALA A 16 -5.35 24.01 -36.59
C ALA A 16 -4.77 23.91 -35.17
N VAL A 17 -5.46 24.52 -34.21
CA VAL A 17 -5.18 24.34 -32.78
C VAL A 17 -5.52 22.89 -32.45
N ALA A 18 -4.49 22.05 -32.33
CA ALA A 18 -4.65 20.68 -31.87
C ALA A 18 -5.09 20.72 -30.39
N LEU A 19 -6.37 20.43 -30.15
CA LEU A 19 -6.89 20.14 -28.82
C LEU A 19 -6.25 18.82 -28.36
N LEU A 20 -5.18 18.92 -27.57
CA LEU A 20 -4.66 17.79 -26.81
C LEU A 20 -5.71 17.43 -25.76
N THR A 21 -6.53 16.43 -26.05
CA THR A 21 -7.31 15.73 -25.02
C THR A 21 -6.30 15.09 -24.08
N ALA A 22 -6.13 15.66 -22.88
CA ALA A 22 -5.42 15.00 -21.80
C ALA A 22 -6.12 13.66 -21.55
N GLY A 23 -5.49 12.57 -21.98
CA GLY A 23 -5.96 11.24 -21.64
C GLY A 23 -5.93 11.13 -20.12
N THR A 24 -7.02 10.66 -19.53
CA THR A 24 -7.01 10.17 -18.15
C THR A 24 -5.96 9.07 -18.10
N ALA A 25 -4.80 9.35 -17.50
CA ALA A 25 -3.88 8.29 -17.12
C ALA A 25 -4.68 7.38 -16.19
N ALA A 26 -4.77 6.10 -16.55
CA ALA A 26 -5.31 5.09 -15.67
C ALA A 26 -4.20 4.63 -14.74
N ALA A 27 -4.54 4.37 -13.48
CA ALA A 27 -3.64 3.88 -12.46
C ALA A 27 -2.76 2.75 -13.01
N ALA A 28 -1.45 2.95 -13.10
CA ALA A 28 -0.60 1.83 -13.47
C ALA A 28 -0.53 0.90 -12.25
N PRO A 29 -0.76 -0.43 -12.41
CA PRO A 29 -0.80 -1.36 -11.27
C PRO A 29 0.46 -1.37 -10.41
N GLY A 30 1.59 -0.86 -10.94
CA GLY A 30 2.88 -0.75 -10.23
C GLY A 30 3.16 0.60 -9.58
N ASP A 31 2.28 1.59 -9.67
CA ASP A 31 2.53 2.93 -9.10
C ASP A 31 2.51 2.92 -7.58
N VAL A 32 1.68 2.05 -6.99
CA VAL A 32 1.66 1.82 -5.55
C VAL A 32 1.81 0.35 -5.27
N ALA A 33 2.70 0.00 -4.35
CA ALA A 33 2.95 -1.37 -3.93
C ALA A 33 3.18 -1.44 -2.42
N LEU A 34 2.83 -2.57 -1.81
CA LEU A 34 3.11 -2.85 -0.41
C LEU A 34 3.96 -4.12 -0.29
N THR A 35 4.95 -4.06 0.59
CA THR A 35 5.69 -5.22 1.08
C THR A 35 5.53 -5.31 2.60
N ALA A 36 5.66 -6.51 3.17
CA ALA A 36 5.59 -6.70 4.61
C ALA A 36 6.75 -7.58 5.08
N THR A 37 7.28 -7.26 6.26
CA THR A 37 8.37 -8.00 6.91
C THR A 37 8.05 -8.18 8.38
N VAL A 38 8.64 -9.20 9.01
CA VAL A 38 8.44 -9.48 10.44
C VAL A 38 9.79 -9.47 11.14
N SER A 39 9.86 -8.78 12.27
CA SER A 39 11.01 -8.81 13.17
C SER A 39 10.51 -8.97 14.60
N GLY A 40 10.73 -10.15 15.20
CA GLY A 40 10.13 -10.48 16.49
C GLY A 40 8.60 -10.47 16.42
N SER A 41 7.95 -9.71 17.31
CA SER A 41 6.50 -9.45 17.32
C SER A 41 6.09 -8.22 16.51
N THR A 42 7.01 -7.59 15.78
CA THR A 42 6.70 -6.40 14.98
C THR A 42 6.53 -6.77 13.52
N VAL A 43 5.36 -6.45 12.96
CA VAL A 43 5.14 -6.46 11.51
C VAL A 43 5.44 -5.06 10.98
N THR A 44 6.25 -4.97 9.94
CA THR A 44 6.54 -3.70 9.25
C THR A 44 6.08 -3.81 7.81
N THR A 45 5.15 -2.95 7.41
CA THR A 45 4.73 -2.81 6.01
C THR A 45 5.42 -1.62 5.39
N THR A 46 5.99 -1.77 4.20
CA THR A 46 6.59 -0.68 3.44
C THR A 46 5.77 -0.46 2.19
N ILE A 47 5.23 0.76 2.07
CA ILE A 47 4.50 1.20 0.88
C ILE A 47 5.47 1.96 -0.01
N THR A 48 5.51 1.59 -1.29
CA THR A 48 6.14 2.38 -2.35
C THR A 48 5.06 3.20 -3.03
N ASN A 49 5.29 4.50 -3.18
CA ASN A 49 4.39 5.40 -3.91
C ASN A 49 5.17 6.13 -5.01
N SER A 50 4.94 5.74 -6.26
CA SER A 50 5.56 6.27 -7.47
C SER A 50 4.63 7.18 -8.29
N THR A 51 3.46 7.52 -7.75
CA THR A 51 2.49 8.41 -8.43
C THR A 51 2.98 9.85 -8.59
N GLY A 52 3.99 10.25 -7.80
CA GLY A 52 4.50 11.62 -7.76
C GLY A 52 3.67 12.58 -6.90
N ALA A 53 2.62 12.10 -6.25
CA ALA A 53 1.78 12.84 -5.31
C ALA A 53 1.54 12.05 -4.01
N ASP A 54 0.90 12.65 -3.02
CA ASP A 54 0.46 11.95 -1.82
C ASP A 54 -0.72 11.02 -2.15
N VAL A 55 -0.74 9.83 -1.55
CA VAL A 55 -1.88 8.89 -1.61
C VAL A 55 -2.39 8.61 -0.19
N PHE A 56 -3.64 8.19 -0.07
CA PHE A 56 -4.30 7.90 1.20
C PHE A 56 -4.55 6.41 1.31
N CYS A 57 -3.98 5.77 2.32
CA CYS A 57 -3.92 4.32 2.43
C CYS A 57 -4.57 3.79 3.71
N MET A 58 -5.18 2.62 3.55
CA MET A 58 -5.65 1.75 4.61
C MET A 58 -4.91 0.43 4.50
N ILE A 59 -4.45 -0.08 5.64
CA ILE A 59 -3.67 -1.30 5.73
C ILE A 59 -4.17 -2.06 6.95
N TYR A 60 -4.37 -3.36 6.83
CA TYR A 60 -4.73 -4.17 7.97
C TYR A 60 -4.30 -5.63 7.82
N GLY A 61 -4.16 -6.29 8.96
CA GLY A 61 -3.78 -7.69 9.07
C GLY A 61 -4.91 -8.54 9.64
N THR A 62 -5.28 -9.59 8.92
CA THR A 62 -6.26 -10.58 9.36
C THR A 62 -5.67 -11.99 9.29
N LYS A 63 -6.37 -12.99 9.84
CA LYS A 63 -6.00 -14.38 9.59
C LYS A 63 -6.40 -14.76 8.16
N PRO A 64 -5.60 -15.57 7.44
CA PRO A 64 -5.98 -16.04 6.11
C PRO A 64 -7.37 -16.68 6.10
N GLY A 65 -8.20 -16.30 5.13
CA GLY A 65 -9.57 -16.82 4.95
C GLY A 65 -10.62 -16.23 5.88
N THR A 66 -10.32 -15.16 6.61
CA THR A 66 -11.30 -14.41 7.43
C THR A 66 -11.85 -13.20 6.69
N ASN A 67 -13.04 -12.72 7.10
CA ASN A 67 -13.68 -11.53 6.54
C ASN A 67 -13.51 -10.35 7.53
N PRO A 68 -12.79 -9.28 7.16
CA PRO A 68 -12.53 -8.14 8.05
C PRO A 68 -13.77 -7.37 8.52
N GLU A 69 -14.93 -7.54 7.87
CA GLU A 69 -16.18 -6.90 8.31
C GLU A 69 -16.82 -7.58 9.54
N VAL A 70 -16.46 -8.83 9.80
CA VAL A 70 -17.08 -9.65 10.87
C VAL A 70 -16.04 -10.33 11.77
N ASP A 71 -14.84 -10.57 11.26
CA ASP A 71 -13.73 -11.18 11.97
C ASP A 71 -12.77 -10.12 12.49
N PRO A 72 -12.12 -10.37 13.64
CA PRO A 72 -11.24 -9.39 14.27
C PRO A 72 -10.01 -9.10 13.41
N ILE A 73 -9.76 -7.81 13.20
CA ILE A 73 -8.49 -7.31 12.66
C ILE A 73 -7.42 -7.36 13.75
N THR A 74 -6.26 -7.91 13.41
CA THR A 74 -5.14 -8.05 14.37
C THR A 74 -4.34 -6.77 14.49
N PHE A 75 -4.15 -6.05 13.38
CA PHE A 75 -3.49 -4.75 13.34
C PHE A 75 -4.02 -3.94 12.16
N SER A 76 -3.99 -2.61 12.27
CA SER A 76 -4.42 -1.74 11.20
C SER A 76 -3.78 -0.36 11.28
N ALA A 77 -3.74 0.30 10.13
CA ALA A 77 -3.55 1.73 9.98
C ALA A 77 -4.55 2.23 8.94
N GLY A 78 -5.10 3.42 9.15
CA GLY A 78 -5.95 4.06 8.15
C GLY A 78 -7.45 3.74 8.25
N LEU A 79 -7.86 2.76 9.06
CA LEU A 79 -9.27 2.34 9.15
C LEU A 79 -10.12 3.28 10.02
N GLY A 80 -9.52 4.07 10.92
CA GLY A 80 -10.29 4.89 11.88
C GLY A 80 -11.34 4.06 12.63
N ASP A 81 -12.56 4.60 12.69
CA ASP A 81 -13.72 3.97 13.36
C ASP A 81 -14.67 3.30 12.35
N TRP A 82 -14.23 3.07 11.11
CA TRP A 82 -15.09 2.65 10.00
C TRP A 82 -15.86 1.35 10.26
N LEU A 83 -15.21 0.36 10.88
CA LEU A 83 -15.85 -0.93 11.18
C LEU A 83 -16.95 -0.81 12.24
N GLU A 84 -16.95 0.29 13.00
CA GLU A 84 -17.97 0.62 13.99
C GLU A 84 -19.05 1.57 13.42
N GLY A 85 -19.01 1.82 12.11
CA GLY A 85 -19.88 2.77 11.42
C GLY A 85 -19.43 4.22 11.52
N GLY A 86 -18.21 4.46 12.00
CA GLY A 86 -17.58 5.77 12.09
C GLY A 86 -16.87 6.20 10.80
N ALA A 87 -16.00 7.21 10.93
CA ALA A 87 -15.26 7.75 9.80
C ALA A 87 -13.98 6.95 9.52
N LEU A 88 -13.63 6.83 8.23
CA LEU A 88 -12.31 6.42 7.80
C LEU A 88 -11.29 7.52 8.13
N ASP A 89 -10.10 7.11 8.56
CA ASP A 89 -8.97 8.02 8.83
C ASP A 89 -7.72 7.51 8.09
N PRO A 90 -7.71 7.55 6.75
CA PRO A 90 -6.67 6.92 5.95
C PRO A 90 -5.31 7.59 6.18
N VAL A 91 -4.26 6.77 6.23
CA VAL A 91 -2.90 7.28 6.41
C VAL A 91 -2.42 7.94 5.13
N LYS A 92 -1.98 9.19 5.24
CA LYS A 92 -1.35 9.89 4.12
C LYS A 92 0.06 9.37 3.90
N ILE A 93 0.30 8.79 2.72
CA ILE A 93 1.59 8.29 2.26
C ILE A 93 2.16 9.23 1.20
N PRO A 94 3.27 9.94 1.48
CA PRO A 94 3.85 10.86 0.52
C PRO A 94 4.46 10.14 -0.68
N ALA A 95 4.77 10.89 -1.73
CA ALA A 95 5.58 10.38 -2.85
C ALA A 95 6.91 9.80 -2.35
N GLY A 96 7.33 8.66 -2.91
CA GLY A 96 8.44 7.85 -2.43
C GLY A 96 8.04 6.79 -1.41
N GLY A 97 6.94 7.00 -0.68
CA GLY A 97 6.39 6.03 0.27
C GLY A 97 7.07 6.00 1.63
N GLY A 98 6.93 4.89 2.37
CA GLY A 98 7.52 4.75 3.69
C GLY A 98 7.06 3.50 4.47
N PRO A 99 7.73 3.21 5.59
CA PRO A 99 7.37 2.11 6.47
C PRO A 99 6.28 2.51 7.49
N LEU A 100 5.43 1.54 7.82
CA LEU A 100 4.49 1.54 8.94
C LEU A 100 4.78 0.31 9.79
N ALA A 101 4.96 0.50 11.10
CA ALA A 101 5.30 -0.57 12.02
C ALA A 101 4.15 -0.84 12.99
N TYR A 102 3.82 -2.11 13.15
CA TYR A 102 2.78 -2.63 14.04
C TYR A 102 3.47 -3.51 15.09
N PRO A 103 3.72 -3.00 16.31
CA PRO A 103 4.34 -3.79 17.38
C PRO A 103 3.34 -4.75 18.03
N ASP A 104 3.86 -5.64 18.87
CA ASP A 104 3.07 -6.50 19.77
C ASP A 104 2.05 -7.41 19.07
N ILE A 105 2.36 -7.83 17.85
CA ILE A 105 1.53 -8.76 17.09
C ILE A 105 1.64 -10.17 17.70
N PRO A 106 0.52 -10.82 18.03
CA PRO A 106 0.54 -12.19 18.55
C PRO A 106 1.18 -13.17 17.56
N VAL A 107 1.75 -14.26 18.08
CA VAL A 107 2.26 -15.37 17.25
C VAL A 107 1.13 -15.92 16.37
N GLY A 108 1.40 -16.07 15.08
CA GLY A 108 0.41 -16.53 14.11
C GLY A 108 0.78 -16.23 12.66
N GLU A 109 -0.06 -16.70 11.75
CA GLU A 109 -0.01 -16.36 10.33
C GLU A 109 -1.06 -15.30 10.04
N TYR A 110 -0.66 -14.29 9.28
CA TYR A 110 -1.51 -13.17 8.92
C TYR A 110 -1.41 -12.86 7.43
N GLN A 111 -2.52 -12.40 6.89
CA GLN A 111 -2.62 -11.83 5.57
C GLN A 111 -2.72 -10.31 5.72
N VAL A 112 -1.85 -9.59 5.01
CA VAL A 112 -1.84 -8.13 4.96
C VAL A 112 -2.59 -7.67 3.72
N ASP A 113 -3.74 -7.04 3.94
CA ASP A 113 -4.56 -6.40 2.93
C ASP A 113 -4.40 -4.89 3.01
N TRP A 114 -4.52 -4.23 1.87
CA TRP A 114 -4.37 -2.78 1.78
C TRP A 114 -5.14 -2.19 0.61
N ALA A 115 -5.53 -0.94 0.75
CA ALA A 115 -6.09 -0.10 -0.30
C ALA A 115 -5.50 1.30 -0.19
N CYS A 116 -5.09 1.88 -1.31
CA CYS A 116 -4.66 3.26 -1.42
C CYS A 116 -5.44 3.95 -2.54
N ALA A 117 -5.73 5.23 -2.36
CA ALA A 117 -6.32 6.07 -3.40
C ALA A 117 -5.64 7.44 -3.46
N ASN A 118 -5.62 8.06 -4.63
CA ASN A 118 -5.11 9.43 -4.80
C ASN A 118 -6.13 10.50 -4.35
N ASN A 119 -7.43 10.18 -4.35
CA ASN A 119 -8.52 11.01 -3.88
C ASN A 119 -9.76 10.16 -3.51
N TYR A 120 -10.90 10.82 -3.24
CA TYR A 120 -12.14 10.14 -2.90
C TYR A 120 -12.79 9.48 -4.13
N SER A 121 -13.41 8.32 -3.91
CA SER A 121 -14.14 7.59 -4.94
C SER A 121 -15.17 8.47 -5.65
N GLY A 122 -15.12 8.50 -6.98
CA GLY A 122 -16.07 9.24 -7.83
C GLY A 122 -15.59 10.62 -8.28
N GLU A 123 -14.45 11.10 -7.77
CA GLU A 123 -13.81 12.31 -8.27
C GLU A 123 -13.12 12.07 -9.64
N PRO A 124 -13.05 13.07 -10.53
CA PRO A 124 -12.32 12.95 -11.78
C PRO A 124 -10.84 12.61 -11.55
N GLY A 125 -10.31 11.63 -12.27
CA GLY A 125 -8.92 11.18 -12.12
C GLY A 125 -8.68 10.28 -10.90
N HIS A 126 -9.75 9.72 -10.32
CA HIS A 126 -9.66 8.75 -9.24
C HIS A 126 -8.94 7.47 -9.65
N GLU A 127 -7.95 7.11 -8.84
CA GLU A 127 -7.11 5.94 -9.00
C GLU A 127 -7.02 5.21 -7.67
N GLU A 128 -7.18 3.88 -7.74
CA GLU A 128 -7.08 2.99 -6.59
C GLU A 128 -6.08 1.87 -6.85
N TRP A 129 -5.38 1.50 -5.79
CA TRP A 129 -4.46 0.36 -5.75
C TRP A 129 -4.72 -0.44 -4.50
N GLY A 130 -4.46 -1.74 -4.54
CA GLY A 130 -4.64 -2.55 -3.35
C GLY A 130 -4.85 -4.03 -3.63
N THR A 131 -5.37 -4.70 -2.62
CA THR A 131 -5.66 -6.13 -2.62
C THR A 131 -7.15 -6.40 -2.75
N PRO A 132 -7.57 -7.60 -3.21
CA PRO A 132 -8.98 -7.94 -3.35
C PRO A 132 -9.75 -7.99 -2.03
N GLY A 133 -9.05 -8.27 -0.93
CA GLY A 133 -9.65 -8.34 0.40
C GLY A 133 -9.89 -6.96 1.01
N ALA A 134 -9.19 -5.94 0.53
CA ALA A 134 -9.38 -4.56 0.93
C ALA A 134 -10.63 -3.96 0.29
N ILE A 135 -11.16 -2.91 0.93
CA ILE A 135 -12.26 -2.06 0.41
C ILE A 135 -11.73 -1.21 -0.77
N SER A 136 -11.11 -1.86 -1.76
CA SER A 136 -10.66 -1.29 -3.01
C SER A 136 -11.59 -1.81 -4.09
N ALA A 137 -12.13 -0.92 -4.92
CA ALA A 137 -12.91 -1.31 -6.08
C ALA A 137 -12.01 -1.90 -7.19
N SER A 138 -10.69 -1.70 -7.11
CA SER A 138 -9.70 -2.14 -8.10
C SER A 138 -8.47 -2.78 -7.44
N ALA A 139 -8.47 -4.11 -7.34
CA ALA A 139 -7.30 -4.85 -6.88
C ALA A 139 -6.19 -4.83 -7.94
N THR A 140 -5.00 -4.39 -7.53
CA THR A 140 -3.80 -4.33 -8.38
C THR A 140 -2.79 -5.41 -8.07
N THR A 141 -2.86 -6.02 -6.88
CA THR A 141 -1.96 -7.11 -6.45
C THR A 141 -2.64 -8.05 -5.45
N GLN A 142 -1.99 -9.18 -5.14
CA GLN A 142 -2.44 -10.10 -4.10
C GLN A 142 -1.97 -9.67 -2.70
N PRO A 143 -2.65 -10.09 -1.63
CA PRO A 143 -2.26 -9.84 -0.25
C PRO A 143 -0.89 -10.43 0.10
N VAL A 144 -0.20 -9.81 1.07
CA VAL A 144 1.11 -10.29 1.55
C VAL A 144 0.91 -11.20 2.76
N LEU A 145 1.43 -12.42 2.71
CA LEU A 145 1.41 -13.34 3.85
C LEU A 145 2.63 -13.14 4.74
N VAL A 146 2.40 -13.06 6.05
CA VAL A 146 3.45 -12.92 7.07
C VAL A 146 3.24 -13.91 8.22
N THR A 147 4.34 -14.39 8.79
CA THR A 147 4.33 -15.32 9.93
C THR A 147 5.08 -14.70 11.10
N VAL A 148 4.38 -14.45 12.20
CA VAL A 148 4.96 -14.02 13.46
C VAL A 148 5.27 -15.24 14.29
N SER A 149 6.55 -15.45 14.59
CA SER A 149 7.03 -16.60 15.34
C SER A 149 7.33 -16.24 16.79
N ALA A 150 7.18 -17.20 17.69
CA ALA A 150 7.65 -17.03 19.07
C ALA A 150 9.17 -16.81 19.06
N VAL A 151 9.65 -15.83 19.83
CA VAL A 151 11.08 -15.70 20.10
C VAL A 151 11.49 -16.94 20.91
N PRO A 152 12.50 -17.73 20.46
CA PRO A 152 12.96 -18.86 21.23
C PRO A 152 13.37 -18.39 22.63
N ALA A 153 12.82 -19.02 23.67
CA ALA A 153 13.27 -18.76 25.02
C ALA A 153 14.79 -19.06 25.09
N PRO A 154 15.60 -18.19 25.72
CA PRO A 154 16.99 -18.50 25.97
C PRO A 154 17.07 -19.86 26.67
N ALA A 155 17.95 -20.75 26.17
CA ALA A 155 18.16 -22.03 26.82
C ALA A 155 18.51 -21.78 28.30
N PRO A 156 17.93 -22.55 29.25
CA PRO A 156 18.30 -22.41 30.66
C PRO A 156 19.82 -22.58 30.76
N ALA A 157 20.48 -21.62 31.42
CA ALA A 157 21.92 -21.69 31.64
C ALA A 157 22.24 -23.05 32.29
N PRO A 158 23.28 -23.78 31.84
CA PRO A 158 23.73 -24.99 32.51
C PRO A 158 23.95 -24.63 33.98
N GLY A 159 23.10 -25.21 34.85
CA GLY A 159 23.13 -24.91 36.26
C GLY A 159 24.53 -25.15 36.81
N SER A 160 25.07 -24.14 37.50
CA SER A 160 26.02 -24.37 38.58
C SER A 160 25.38 -25.35 39.56
N GLY A 161 25.63 -26.63 39.37
CA GLY A 161 25.46 -27.62 40.42
C GLY A 161 26.41 -27.24 41.54
N SER A 162 25.93 -26.46 42.50
CA SER A 162 26.56 -26.37 43.82
C SER A 162 26.51 -27.77 44.43
N ALA A 163 27.60 -28.52 44.26
CA ALA A 163 27.87 -29.69 45.08
C ALA A 163 28.13 -29.19 46.51
N SER A 164 27.08 -29.17 47.33
CA SER A 164 27.21 -29.02 48.78
C SER A 164 27.86 -30.28 49.37
N ILE A 165 29.19 -30.28 49.42
CA ILE A 165 30.06 -30.47 50.59
C ILE A 165 29.41 -31.19 51.83
N PHE A 166 29.93 -32.40 52.15
CA PHE A 166 30.12 -33.07 53.45
C PHE A 166 28.99 -33.19 54.53
N GLY A 167 28.86 -34.40 55.09
CA GLY A 167 28.26 -34.74 56.41
C GLY A 167 27.31 -35.95 56.30
N SER A 168 27.44 -37.07 57.00
CA SER A 168 28.20 -37.47 58.21
C SER A 168 28.59 -38.95 58.13
#